data_AF-A0A0K2RDQ9-F1
#
_entry.id   AF-A0A0K2RDQ9-F1
#
_cell.length_a   1.000
_cell.length_b   1.000
_cell.length_c   1.000
_cell.angle_alpha   90.00
_cell.angle_beta   90.00
_cell.angle_gamma   90.00
#
_symmetry.space_group_name_H-M   'P 1'
#
loop_
_entity.id
_entity.type
_entity.pdbx_description
1 polymer ?
#
loop_
_entity_poly.entity_id
_entity_poly.type
_entity_poly.pdbx_seq_one_letter_code
_entity_poly.pdbx_strand_id
1 'polypeptide(L)'
;MSRRAELGAFLGWLLGTGGQALVDSFGTARSFRRRTAWCWNIAPAIPATGEIHDQVQIDGIYVGSWCCLIAIAGEHVIGWQWCDTEKKAAWAALLGRFPAPRVVITDGGSGIAAALSDCWSDTAIQRCLVHVQRNVRTYLTSRPRTEAGKALLRLGRALTRISTPAQAAAWLGHLNDWYQNHGQLVRARTYRTAASPAPAWVRANQAWWFTHDRLRKAYRLLERLSQAGSLFTYLRTEFTGLDIAATTNRIEGGTNAQLRLILRAHRGMSEEHQKRAIEWYLYLHSETPDQPAQLIRPEQYTPHARRPKPPSSSHTDPRNTATQPPQRKASGPQRLGRTHVTRAGFTHVLSYNP
;
A
#
# COMPACT_ATOMS: atom_id res chain seq x y z
N MET A 1 42.31 4.58 4.33
CA MET A 1 41.09 5.17 3.73
C MET A 1 40.06 5.33 4.85
N SER A 2 39.38 6.47 4.95
CA SER A 2 38.47 6.75 6.07
C SER A 2 37.13 6.00 5.95
N ARG A 3 36.45 5.78 7.07
CA ARG A 3 35.08 5.21 7.08
C ARG A 3 34.10 6.06 6.29
N ARG A 4 34.26 7.38 6.32
CA ARG A 4 33.52 8.32 5.47
C ARG A 4 33.67 8.00 3.98
N ALA A 5 34.91 7.77 3.51
CA ALA A 5 35.16 7.45 2.10
C ALA A 5 34.60 6.07 1.71
N GLU A 6 34.68 5.08 2.62
CA GLU A 6 34.05 3.76 2.44
C GLU A 6 32.53 3.85 2.30
N LEU A 7 31.86 4.62 3.17
CA LEU A 7 30.42 4.82 3.11
C LEU A 7 30.01 5.59 1.84
N GLY A 8 30.76 6.63 1.46
CA GLY A 8 30.50 7.37 0.23
C GLY A 8 30.56 6.48 -1.02
N ALA A 9 31.59 5.63 -1.12
CA ALA A 9 31.72 4.67 -2.21
C ALA A 9 30.63 3.58 -2.18
N PHE A 10 30.26 3.12 -0.98
CA PHE A 10 29.16 2.19 -0.80
C PHE A 10 27.84 2.75 -1.31
N LEU A 11 27.48 3.99 -0.93
CA LEU A 11 26.23 4.63 -1.35
C LEU A 11 26.24 4.98 -2.84
N GLY A 12 27.37 5.44 -3.37
CA GLY A 12 27.53 5.67 -4.81
C GLY A 12 27.32 4.40 -5.63
N TRP A 13 27.81 3.26 -5.16
CA TRP A 13 27.52 1.96 -5.77
C TRP A 13 26.06 1.52 -5.58
N LEU A 14 25.53 1.61 -4.36
CA LEU A 14 24.22 1.10 -3.99
C LEU A 14 23.07 1.83 -4.72
N LEU A 15 23.19 3.14 -4.85
CA LEU A 15 22.16 3.99 -5.45
C LEU A 15 22.42 4.29 -6.93
N GLY A 16 23.61 3.92 -7.42
CA GLY A 16 23.98 4.04 -8.83
C GLY A 16 23.52 2.86 -9.69
N THR A 17 23.73 3.00 -10.99
CA THR A 17 23.48 1.95 -12.01
C THR A 17 24.72 1.12 -12.33
N GLY A 18 25.89 1.50 -11.79
CA GLY A 18 27.17 0.85 -12.03
C GLY A 18 27.40 -0.42 -11.19
N GLY A 19 28.11 -1.39 -11.77
CA GLY A 19 28.55 -2.59 -11.04
C GLY A 19 29.66 -2.29 -10.02
N GLN A 20 29.85 -3.19 -9.04
CA GLN A 20 30.90 -3.05 -7.99
C GLN A 20 32.32 -2.91 -8.56
N ALA A 21 32.55 -3.40 -9.78
CA ALA A 21 33.84 -3.32 -10.46
C ALA A 21 34.19 -1.91 -10.95
N LEU A 22 33.22 -0.99 -11.02
CA LEU A 22 33.46 0.40 -11.43
C LEU A 22 33.96 1.28 -10.28
N VAL A 23 34.10 0.71 -9.08
CA VAL A 23 34.66 1.40 -7.91
C VAL A 23 36.17 1.11 -7.83
N ASP A 24 36.91 1.45 -8.89
CA ASP A 24 38.33 1.10 -9.10
C ASP A 24 39.23 1.47 -7.91
N SER A 25 38.89 2.55 -7.22
CA SER A 25 39.60 3.02 -6.02
C SER A 25 39.56 2.05 -4.84
N PHE A 26 38.77 0.97 -4.89
CA PHE A 26 38.66 -0.06 -3.84
C PHE A 26 39.23 -1.43 -4.25
N GLY A 27 39.89 -1.50 -5.40
CA GLY A 27 40.46 -2.73 -5.96
C GLY A 27 39.36 -3.66 -6.48
N THR A 28 39.48 -4.96 -6.24
CA THR A 28 38.51 -5.95 -6.75
C THR A 28 37.13 -5.81 -6.10
N ALA A 29 36.08 -6.29 -6.78
CA ALA A 29 34.74 -6.37 -6.20
C ALA A 29 34.68 -7.13 -4.86
N ARG A 30 35.54 -8.15 -4.66
CA ARG A 30 35.66 -8.87 -3.39
C ARG A 30 36.23 -7.96 -2.29
N SER A 31 37.29 -7.21 -2.60
CA SER A 31 37.89 -6.25 -1.68
C SER A 31 36.91 -5.14 -1.30
N PHE A 32 36.17 -4.61 -2.28
CA PHE A 32 35.09 -3.64 -2.05
C PHE A 32 34.06 -4.17 -1.05
N ARG A 33 33.44 -5.33 -1.32
CA ARG A 33 32.44 -5.93 -0.42
C ARG A 33 32.95 -6.13 0.99
N ARG A 34 34.20 -6.62 1.15
CA ARG A 34 34.79 -6.83 2.47
C ARG A 34 34.94 -5.52 3.24
N ARG A 35 35.35 -4.45 2.56
CA ARG A 35 35.63 -3.15 3.18
C ARG A 35 34.36 -2.36 3.50
N THR A 36 33.30 -2.54 2.73
CA THR A 36 32.01 -1.85 2.91
C THR A 36 30.95 -2.71 3.60
N ALA A 37 31.28 -3.93 4.02
CA ALA A 37 30.34 -4.83 4.70
C ALA A 37 29.66 -4.19 5.91
N TRP A 38 30.39 -3.37 6.66
CA TRP A 38 29.88 -2.67 7.84
C TRP A 38 28.83 -1.59 7.50
N CYS A 39 28.81 -1.08 6.26
CA CYS A 39 27.86 -0.05 5.83
C CYS A 39 26.41 -0.56 5.83
N TRP A 40 26.21 -1.88 5.65
CA TRP A 40 24.90 -2.52 5.76
C TRP A 40 24.30 -2.44 7.17
N ASN A 41 25.12 -2.16 8.20
CA ASN A 41 24.66 -2.05 9.58
C ASN A 41 24.09 -0.65 9.92
N ILE A 42 24.33 0.37 9.09
CA ILE A 42 23.81 1.73 9.32
C ILE A 42 22.35 1.81 8.88
N ALA A 43 21.41 1.89 9.82
CA ALA A 43 19.99 2.07 9.52
C ALA A 43 19.65 3.56 9.55
N PRO A 44 19.45 4.22 8.40
CA PRO A 44 19.05 5.61 8.40
C PRO A 44 17.61 5.75 8.90
N ALA A 45 17.30 6.89 9.51
CA ALA A 45 15.96 7.22 9.95
C ALA A 45 15.70 8.71 9.72
N ILE A 46 14.49 9.03 9.28
CA ILE A 46 14.03 10.42 9.19
C ILE A 46 13.44 10.81 10.55
N PRO A 47 13.96 11.86 11.21
CA PRO A 47 13.40 12.38 12.45
C PRO A 47 12.02 13.00 12.21
N ALA A 48 11.12 12.90 13.19
CA ALA A 48 9.85 13.60 13.12
C ALA A 48 10.06 15.11 13.34
N THR A 49 9.64 15.93 12.38
CA THR A 49 9.80 17.39 12.41
C THR A 49 8.64 18.12 13.11
N GLY A 50 7.48 17.45 13.23
CA GLY A 50 6.25 18.07 13.75
C GLY A 50 5.57 19.04 12.78
N GLU A 51 6.03 19.10 11.53
CA GLU A 51 5.43 19.93 10.48
C GLU A 51 4.05 19.41 10.07
N ILE A 52 3.13 20.35 9.81
CA ILE A 52 1.83 20.06 9.22
C ILE A 52 1.89 20.40 7.74
N HIS A 53 1.79 19.39 6.88
CA HIS A 53 1.77 19.59 5.44
C HIS A 53 0.35 19.81 4.92
N ASP A 54 0.19 20.63 3.88
CA ASP A 54 -1.10 20.80 3.20
C ASP A 54 -1.57 19.49 2.55
N GLN A 55 -0.63 18.71 2.00
CA GLN A 55 -0.92 17.39 1.50
C GLN A 55 0.19 16.37 1.74
N VAL A 56 -0.21 15.12 1.98
CA VAL A 56 0.67 13.95 2.04
C VAL A 56 0.18 12.89 1.06
N GLN A 57 1.07 12.37 0.22
CA GLN A 57 0.77 11.16 -0.57
C GLN A 57 1.31 9.93 0.13
N ILE A 58 0.51 8.87 0.15
CA ILE A 58 0.88 7.58 0.73
C ILE A 58 0.63 6.45 -0.26
N ASP A 59 1.58 5.51 -0.30
CA ASP A 59 1.52 4.32 -1.17
C ASP A 59 2.40 3.21 -0.59
N GLY A 60 2.14 1.97 -1.02
CA GLY A 60 2.91 0.79 -0.64
C GLY A 60 3.70 0.23 -1.82
N ILE A 61 4.93 -0.21 -1.58
CA ILE A 61 5.72 -0.99 -2.54
C ILE A 61 6.10 -2.35 -1.98
N TYR A 62 5.68 -3.41 -2.67
CA TYR A 62 6.07 -4.78 -2.34
C TYR A 62 7.51 -5.09 -2.79
N VAL A 63 8.26 -5.69 -1.88
CA VAL A 63 9.66 -6.10 -2.02
C VAL A 63 9.77 -7.52 -1.47
N GLY A 64 9.78 -8.51 -2.36
CA GLY A 64 9.68 -9.91 -1.95
C GLY A 64 8.36 -10.18 -1.20
N SER A 65 8.46 -10.68 0.03
CA SER A 65 7.33 -10.95 0.94
C SER A 65 6.94 -9.77 1.83
N TRP A 66 7.61 -8.63 1.71
CA TRP A 66 7.35 -7.43 2.54
C TRP A 66 6.77 -6.30 1.71
N CYS A 67 6.17 -5.33 2.39
CA CYS A 67 5.72 -4.07 1.82
C CYS A 67 6.35 -2.90 2.59
N CYS A 68 6.92 -1.94 1.85
CA CYS A 68 7.35 -0.65 2.39
C CYS A 68 6.21 0.35 2.16
N LEU A 69 5.56 0.79 3.23
CA LEU A 69 4.63 1.90 3.21
C LEU A 69 5.44 3.18 3.22
N ILE A 70 5.15 4.12 2.33
CA ILE A 70 5.92 5.34 2.16
C ILE A 70 4.96 6.53 2.22
N ALA A 71 5.38 7.60 2.90
CA ALA A 71 4.72 8.89 2.93
C ALA A 71 5.64 9.96 2.33
N ILE A 72 5.09 10.78 1.44
CA ILE A 72 5.77 11.93 0.85
C ILE A 72 4.96 13.21 1.03
N ALA A 73 5.66 14.33 1.24
CA ALA A 73 5.11 15.69 1.19
C ALA A 73 5.88 16.47 0.13
N GLY A 74 5.17 17.08 -0.82
CA GLY A 74 5.80 17.69 -1.99
C GLY A 74 6.61 16.66 -2.80
N GLU A 75 7.92 16.86 -2.87
CA GLU A 75 8.90 15.96 -3.52
C GLU A 75 9.70 15.12 -2.51
N HIS A 76 9.49 15.34 -1.21
CA HIS A 76 10.33 14.77 -0.15
C HIS A 76 9.66 13.59 0.54
N VAL A 77 10.47 12.59 0.87
CA VAL A 77 10.06 11.50 1.75
C VAL A 77 10.01 12.00 3.17
N ILE A 78 8.87 11.84 3.83
CA ILE A 78 8.71 12.22 5.25
C ILE A 78 8.78 10.99 6.17
N GLY A 79 8.49 9.81 5.64
CA GLY A 79 8.88 8.56 6.28
C GLY A 79 8.33 7.31 5.65
N TRP A 80 8.62 6.19 6.29
CA TRP A 80 8.25 4.87 5.82
C TRP A 80 8.01 3.89 6.96
N GLN A 81 7.35 2.78 6.65
CA GLN A 81 7.08 1.69 7.57
C GLN A 81 7.11 0.35 6.83
N TRP A 82 7.93 -0.59 7.30
CA TRP A 82 7.93 -1.96 6.80
C TRP A 82 6.77 -2.76 7.40
N CYS A 83 6.15 -3.63 6.60
CA CYS A 83 5.11 -4.55 7.04
C CYS A 83 5.08 -5.83 6.19
N ASP A 84 4.48 -6.90 6.72
CA ASP A 84 4.24 -8.14 5.98
C ASP A 84 3.13 -7.96 4.93
N THR A 85 2.16 -7.11 5.26
CA THR A 85 0.95 -6.84 4.49
C THR A 85 0.38 -5.48 4.94
N GLU A 86 -0.37 -4.83 4.06
CA GLU A 86 -0.98 -3.51 4.28
C GLU A 86 -2.19 -3.53 5.24
N LYS A 87 -1.94 -3.93 6.49
CA LYS A 87 -2.93 -3.96 7.56
C LYS A 87 -3.09 -2.58 8.21
N LYS A 88 -4.22 -2.36 8.88
CA LYS A 88 -4.52 -1.13 9.65
C LYS A 88 -3.37 -0.75 10.59
N ALA A 89 -2.84 -1.70 11.36
CA ALA A 89 -1.78 -1.45 12.33
C ALA A 89 -0.48 -0.93 11.69
N ALA A 90 -0.13 -1.44 10.50
CA ALA A 90 1.06 -0.98 9.77
C ALA A 90 0.87 0.46 9.27
N TRP A 91 -0.31 0.77 8.72
CA TRP A 91 -0.64 2.14 8.34
C TRP A 91 -0.66 3.07 9.55
N ALA A 92 -1.30 2.70 10.65
CA ALA A 92 -1.33 3.50 11.87
C ALA A 92 0.09 3.79 12.43
N ALA A 93 0.99 2.81 12.36
CA ALA A 93 2.39 3.00 12.75
C ALA A 93 3.12 4.03 11.86
N LEU A 94 2.81 4.09 10.56
CA LEU A 94 3.32 5.14 9.68
C LEU A 94 2.68 6.50 9.99
N LEU A 95 1.34 6.55 10.05
CA LEU A 95 0.59 7.81 10.22
C LEU A 95 0.88 8.48 11.56
N GLY A 96 1.06 7.70 12.63
CA GLY A 96 1.36 8.22 13.98
C GLY A 96 2.71 8.90 14.12
N ARG A 97 3.55 8.90 13.07
CA ARG A 97 4.84 9.61 13.04
C ARG A 97 4.69 11.09 12.71
N PHE A 98 3.54 11.51 12.17
CA PHE A 98 3.35 12.85 11.64
C PHE A 98 2.05 13.48 12.18
N PRO A 99 2.01 14.81 12.32
CA PRO A 99 0.75 15.53 12.40
C PRO A 99 -0.15 15.23 11.21
N ALA A 100 -1.47 15.30 11.42
CA ALA A 100 -2.45 15.10 10.37
C ALA A 100 -2.35 16.20 9.30
N PRO A 101 -2.26 15.87 8.00
CA PRO A 101 -2.25 16.87 6.94
C PRO A 101 -3.67 17.37 6.67
N ARG A 102 -3.81 18.46 5.89
CA ARG A 102 -5.14 18.90 5.41
C ARG A 102 -5.75 17.87 4.47
N VAL A 103 -4.95 17.34 3.54
CA VAL A 103 -5.38 16.32 2.57
C VAL A 103 -4.41 15.14 2.52
N VAL A 104 -4.94 13.93 2.52
CA VAL A 104 -4.18 12.72 2.20
C VAL A 104 -4.56 12.18 0.82
N ILE A 105 -3.55 11.87 0.00
CA ILE A 105 -3.74 11.25 -1.32
C ILE A 105 -3.32 9.79 -1.22
N THR A 106 -4.22 8.87 -1.56
CA THR A 106 -3.97 7.42 -1.45
C THR A 106 -4.57 6.65 -2.63
N ASP A 107 -3.94 5.55 -3.03
CA ASP A 107 -4.50 4.55 -3.93
C ASP A 107 -5.74 3.88 -3.33
N GLY A 108 -5.75 3.75 -2.00
CA GLY A 108 -6.75 3.39 -1.02
C GLY A 108 -7.08 1.90 -0.92
N GLY A 109 -7.18 1.39 0.31
CA GLY A 109 -7.52 0.02 0.66
C GLY A 109 -8.22 -0.02 2.03
N SER A 110 -8.71 -1.19 2.45
CA SER A 110 -9.44 -1.29 3.73
C SER A 110 -8.53 -1.03 4.94
N GLY A 111 -7.27 -1.47 4.89
CA GLY A 111 -6.28 -1.22 5.95
C GLY A 111 -6.04 0.27 6.17
N ILE A 112 -5.70 0.99 5.10
CA ILE A 112 -5.47 2.44 5.18
C ILE A 112 -6.75 3.22 5.51
N ALA A 113 -7.90 2.88 4.94
CA ALA A 113 -9.15 3.58 5.25
C ALA A 113 -9.49 3.50 6.76
N ALA A 114 -9.27 2.34 7.37
CA ALA A 114 -9.49 2.15 8.80
C ALA A 114 -8.42 2.84 9.66
N ALA A 115 -7.19 3.00 9.17
CA ALA A 115 -6.14 3.74 9.88
C ALA A 115 -6.37 5.26 9.80
N LEU A 116 -6.78 5.78 8.64
CA LEU A 116 -7.12 7.19 8.47
C LEU A 116 -8.29 7.60 9.38
N SER A 117 -9.33 6.77 9.48
CA SER A 117 -10.46 7.04 10.38
C SER A 117 -10.08 7.16 11.86
N ASP A 118 -8.98 6.51 12.28
CA ASP A 118 -8.52 6.52 13.67
C ASP A 118 -7.46 7.61 13.91
N CYS A 119 -6.48 7.71 13.02
CA CYS A 119 -5.32 8.58 13.20
C CYS A 119 -5.59 10.01 12.72
N TRP A 120 -6.32 10.16 11.61
CA TRP A 120 -6.48 11.41 10.86
C TRP A 120 -7.96 11.62 10.49
N SER A 121 -8.85 11.57 11.48
CA SER A 121 -10.31 11.59 11.27
C SER A 121 -10.83 12.84 10.54
N ASP A 122 -10.15 13.97 10.74
CA ASP A 122 -10.52 15.27 10.16
C ASP A 122 -9.79 15.56 8.84
N THR A 123 -8.81 14.74 8.44
CA THR A 123 -8.08 14.90 7.19
C THR A 123 -8.95 14.54 6.00
N ALA A 124 -9.03 15.44 5.02
CA ALA A 124 -9.75 15.16 3.79
C ALA A 124 -9.02 14.10 2.95
N ILE A 125 -9.76 13.18 2.33
CA ILE A 125 -9.17 12.09 1.55
C ILE A 125 -9.35 12.36 0.06
N GLN A 126 -8.27 12.30 -0.69
CA GLN A 126 -8.28 12.22 -2.15
C GLN A 126 -7.87 10.80 -2.59
N ARG A 127 -8.74 10.13 -3.34
CA ARG A 127 -8.40 8.86 -4.00
C ARG A 127 -7.69 9.12 -5.30
N CYS A 128 -6.59 8.41 -5.53
CA CYS A 128 -5.84 8.53 -6.78
C CYS A 128 -6.72 8.15 -8.00
N LEU A 129 -6.98 9.12 -8.88
CA LEU A 129 -7.87 8.92 -10.02
C LEU A 129 -7.35 7.89 -11.04
N VAL A 130 -6.03 7.78 -11.18
CA VAL A 130 -5.39 6.75 -12.02
C VAL A 130 -5.67 5.35 -11.48
N HIS A 131 -5.59 5.17 -10.15
CA HIS A 131 -5.92 3.89 -9.51
C HIS A 131 -7.41 3.57 -9.63
N VAL A 132 -8.30 4.57 -9.45
CA VAL A 132 -9.74 4.37 -9.66
C VAL A 132 -10.03 3.94 -11.10
N GLN A 133 -9.44 4.62 -12.09
CA GLN A 133 -9.56 4.26 -13.50
C GLN A 133 -9.05 2.84 -13.79
N ARG A 134 -7.89 2.46 -13.22
CA ARG A 134 -7.31 1.12 -13.35
C ARG A 134 -8.25 0.07 -12.76
N ASN A 135 -8.84 0.31 -11.59
CA ASN A 135 -9.79 -0.58 -10.95
C ASN A 135 -11.08 -0.77 -11.76
N VAL A 136 -11.66 0.30 -12.31
CA VAL A 136 -12.81 0.23 -13.22
C VAL A 136 -12.48 -0.64 -14.43
N ARG A 137 -11.29 -0.43 -15.03
CA ARG A 137 -10.83 -1.23 -16.19
C ARG A 137 -10.60 -2.69 -15.84
N THR A 138 -10.10 -3.01 -14.65
CA THR A 138 -9.95 -4.41 -14.20
C THR A 138 -11.30 -5.14 -14.16
N TYR A 139 -12.36 -4.46 -13.74
CA TYR A 139 -13.70 -5.06 -13.72
C TYR A 139 -14.34 -5.15 -15.10
N LEU A 140 -14.27 -4.08 -15.91
CA LEU A 140 -15.00 -3.98 -17.17
C LEU A 140 -14.22 -4.47 -18.39
N THR A 141 -12.91 -4.70 -18.24
CA THR A 141 -11.92 -4.83 -19.33
C THR A 141 -11.75 -3.54 -20.14
N SER A 142 -10.78 -3.50 -21.05
CA SER A 142 -10.56 -2.37 -21.96
C SER A 142 -11.60 -2.26 -23.08
N ARG A 143 -12.37 -3.32 -23.36
CA ARG A 143 -13.31 -3.44 -24.48
C ARG A 143 -14.61 -4.15 -24.04
N PRO A 144 -15.40 -3.55 -23.12
CA PRO A 144 -16.69 -4.11 -22.73
C PRO A 144 -17.63 -4.19 -23.94
N ARG A 145 -18.38 -5.30 -24.04
CA ARG A 145 -19.29 -5.56 -25.17
C ARG A 145 -20.64 -4.89 -25.01
N THR A 146 -21.14 -4.78 -23.78
CA THR A 146 -22.46 -4.21 -23.47
C THR A 146 -22.43 -2.68 -23.44
N GLU A 147 -23.54 -2.04 -23.80
CA GLU A 147 -23.65 -0.57 -23.74
C GLU A 147 -23.48 -0.03 -22.32
N ALA A 148 -24.07 -0.69 -21.32
CA ALA A 148 -23.88 -0.32 -19.91
C ALA A 148 -22.40 -0.37 -19.49
N GLY A 149 -21.65 -1.38 -19.93
CA GLY A 149 -20.22 -1.49 -19.66
C GLY A 149 -19.39 -0.44 -20.38
N LYS A 150 -19.69 -0.15 -21.66
CA LYS A 150 -19.04 0.91 -22.42
C LYS A 150 -19.27 2.28 -21.79
N ALA A 151 -20.51 2.59 -21.41
CA ALA A 151 -20.89 3.83 -20.76
C ALA A 151 -20.16 4.03 -19.42
N LEU A 152 -20.13 3.00 -18.57
CA LEU A 152 -19.44 3.06 -17.28
C LEU A 152 -17.92 3.19 -17.44
N LEU A 153 -17.33 2.52 -18.44
CA LEU A 153 -15.91 2.66 -18.74
C LEU A 153 -15.56 4.07 -19.22
N ARG A 154 -16.46 4.74 -19.97
CA ARG A 154 -16.28 6.16 -20.35
C ARG A 154 -16.20 7.06 -19.11
N LEU A 155 -17.08 6.85 -18.12
CA LEU A 155 -17.00 7.57 -16.84
C LEU A 155 -15.67 7.35 -16.12
N GLY A 156 -15.23 6.10 -16.02
CA GLY A 156 -13.94 5.79 -15.40
C GLY A 156 -12.74 6.41 -16.13
N ARG A 157 -12.79 6.52 -17.46
CA ARG A 157 -11.75 7.19 -18.27
C ARG A 157 -11.78 8.71 -18.16
N ALA A 158 -12.95 9.29 -17.93
CA ALA A 158 -13.11 10.75 -17.83
C ALA A 158 -12.52 11.32 -16.54
N LEU A 159 -12.44 10.52 -15.46
CA LEU A 159 -11.96 10.95 -14.14
C LEU A 159 -10.68 11.79 -14.21
N THR A 160 -9.65 11.30 -14.88
CA THR A 160 -8.32 11.94 -14.95
C THR A 160 -8.28 13.21 -15.81
N ARG A 161 -9.40 13.60 -16.44
CA ARG A 161 -9.53 14.80 -17.27
C ARG A 161 -10.32 15.92 -16.58
N ILE A 162 -10.85 15.66 -15.38
CA ILE A 162 -11.64 16.63 -14.63
C ILE A 162 -10.67 17.59 -13.94
N SER A 163 -10.82 18.89 -14.19
CA SER A 163 -9.97 19.94 -13.65
C SER A 163 -10.74 21.07 -12.99
N THR A 164 -12.08 21.02 -12.97
CA THR A 164 -12.92 22.08 -12.40
C THR A 164 -14.08 21.51 -11.58
N PRO A 165 -14.57 22.25 -10.56
CA PRO A 165 -15.74 21.85 -9.79
C PRO A 165 -16.99 21.59 -10.65
N ALA A 166 -17.21 22.41 -11.69
CA ALA A 166 -18.33 22.24 -12.62
C ALA A 166 -18.24 20.91 -13.39
N GLN A 167 -17.06 20.52 -13.86
CA GLN A 167 -16.85 19.21 -14.50
C GLN A 167 -17.03 18.05 -13.52
N ALA A 168 -16.63 18.21 -12.26
CA ALA A 168 -16.85 17.22 -11.21
C ALA A 168 -18.35 17.01 -10.96
N ALA A 169 -19.12 18.10 -10.83
CA ALA A 169 -20.58 18.05 -10.69
C ALA A 169 -21.25 17.39 -11.91
N ALA A 170 -20.85 17.74 -13.13
CA ALA A 170 -21.34 17.10 -14.35
C ALA A 170 -21.02 15.59 -14.38
N TRP A 171 -19.83 15.19 -13.95
CA TRP A 171 -19.45 13.77 -13.86
C TRP A 171 -20.32 13.00 -12.87
N LEU A 172 -20.63 13.59 -11.70
CA LEU A 172 -21.55 13.02 -10.72
C LEU A 172 -22.97 12.86 -11.30
N GLY A 173 -23.43 13.86 -12.04
CA GLY A 173 -24.69 13.80 -12.80
C GLY A 173 -24.70 12.60 -13.77
N HIS A 174 -23.66 12.46 -14.59
CA HIS A 174 -23.56 11.34 -15.53
C HIS A 174 -23.49 9.97 -14.84
N LEU A 175 -22.89 9.88 -13.65
CA LEU A 175 -22.90 8.64 -12.86
C LEU A 175 -24.31 8.31 -12.37
N ASN A 176 -25.07 9.31 -11.93
CA ASN A 176 -26.48 9.14 -11.57
C ASN A 176 -27.31 8.70 -12.79
N ASP A 177 -27.15 9.36 -13.93
CA ASP A 177 -27.87 9.01 -15.17
C ASP A 177 -27.57 7.57 -15.60
N TRP A 178 -26.31 7.15 -15.48
CA TRP A 178 -25.94 5.75 -15.72
C TRP A 178 -26.73 4.80 -14.81
N TYR A 179 -26.89 5.13 -13.52
CA TYR A 179 -27.68 4.30 -12.60
C TYR A 179 -29.17 4.31 -12.94
N GLN A 180 -29.74 5.43 -13.37
CA GLN A 180 -31.14 5.47 -13.80
C GLN A 180 -31.38 4.56 -15.01
N ASN A 181 -30.46 4.58 -15.98
CA ASN A 181 -30.59 3.80 -17.22
C ASN A 181 -30.24 2.30 -17.06
N HIS A 182 -29.33 1.97 -16.14
CA HIS A 182 -28.73 0.62 -16.04
C HIS A 182 -28.74 0.01 -14.63
N GLY A 183 -29.33 0.68 -13.64
CA GLY A 183 -29.34 0.26 -12.23
C GLY A 183 -30.05 -1.06 -11.96
N GLN A 184 -30.95 -1.49 -12.85
CA GLN A 184 -31.52 -2.84 -12.87
C GLN A 184 -30.45 -3.92 -13.03
N LEU A 185 -29.41 -3.68 -13.84
CA LEU A 185 -28.31 -4.62 -14.06
C LEU A 185 -27.43 -4.78 -12.81
N VAL A 186 -27.29 -3.71 -12.03
CA VAL A 186 -26.55 -3.71 -10.75
C VAL A 186 -27.28 -4.57 -9.69
N ARG A 187 -28.61 -4.68 -9.80
CA ARG A 187 -29.50 -5.39 -8.87
C ARG A 187 -29.84 -6.81 -9.32
N ALA A 188 -29.67 -7.12 -10.61
CA ALA A 188 -29.99 -8.41 -11.20
C ALA A 188 -29.27 -9.59 -10.51
N ARG A 189 -30.04 -10.64 -10.23
CA ARG A 189 -29.57 -11.87 -9.57
C ARG A 189 -29.86 -13.08 -10.45
N THR A 190 -28.90 -14.00 -10.50
CA THR A 190 -29.07 -15.33 -11.07
C THR A 190 -29.16 -16.34 -9.93
N TYR A 191 -30.16 -17.21 -9.99
CA TYR A 191 -30.40 -18.23 -8.99
C TYR A 191 -29.82 -19.56 -9.45
N ARG A 192 -29.31 -20.34 -8.50
CA ARG A 192 -28.77 -21.67 -8.76
C ARG A 192 -29.93 -22.59 -9.14
N THR A 193 -29.81 -23.23 -10.29
CA THR A 193 -30.73 -24.26 -10.77
C THR A 193 -29.92 -25.42 -11.34
N ALA A 194 -30.52 -26.60 -11.47
CA ALA A 194 -29.87 -27.74 -12.10
C ALA A 194 -29.43 -27.43 -13.55
N ALA A 195 -30.12 -26.52 -14.23
CA ALA A 195 -29.85 -26.11 -15.62
C ALA A 195 -28.83 -24.97 -15.76
N SER A 196 -28.48 -24.27 -14.67
CA SER A 196 -27.53 -23.14 -14.70
C SER A 196 -26.33 -23.44 -13.80
N PRO A 197 -25.24 -23.98 -14.36
CA PRO A 197 -24.03 -24.23 -13.59
C PRO A 197 -23.50 -22.91 -13.02
N ALA A 198 -23.22 -22.91 -11.72
CA ALA A 198 -22.71 -21.72 -11.07
C ALA A 198 -21.26 -21.44 -11.51
N PRO A 199 -20.88 -20.15 -11.69
CA PRO A 199 -19.50 -19.78 -11.91
C PRO A 199 -18.56 -20.31 -10.81
N ALA A 200 -17.31 -20.62 -11.16
CA ALA A 200 -16.32 -21.20 -10.25
C ALA A 200 -16.06 -20.38 -8.96
N TRP A 201 -16.26 -19.06 -8.99
CA TRP A 201 -16.08 -18.18 -7.84
C TRP A 201 -17.29 -18.18 -6.88
N VAL A 202 -18.41 -18.78 -7.28
CA VAL A 202 -19.61 -18.90 -6.44
C VAL A 202 -19.45 -20.10 -5.52
N ARG A 203 -19.66 -19.91 -4.22
CA ARG A 203 -19.55 -20.99 -3.22
C ARG A 203 -20.58 -22.09 -3.49
N ALA A 204 -20.23 -23.34 -3.17
CA ALA A 204 -21.09 -24.50 -3.44
C ALA A 204 -22.51 -24.36 -2.85
N ASN A 205 -22.62 -23.82 -1.62
CA ASN A 205 -23.88 -23.62 -0.91
C ASN A 205 -24.58 -22.27 -1.21
N GLN A 206 -24.05 -21.46 -2.11
CA GLN A 206 -24.62 -20.15 -2.42
C GLN A 206 -25.78 -20.29 -3.43
N ALA A 207 -26.99 -19.95 -3.00
CA ALA A 207 -28.23 -20.12 -3.76
C ALA A 207 -28.42 -19.12 -4.91
N TRP A 208 -27.75 -17.96 -4.88
CA TRP A 208 -27.82 -16.95 -5.94
C TRP A 208 -26.56 -16.10 -5.99
N TRP A 209 -26.31 -15.45 -7.12
CA TRP A 209 -25.23 -14.47 -7.28
C TRP A 209 -25.68 -13.29 -8.14
N PHE A 210 -24.92 -12.19 -8.11
CA PHE A 210 -25.20 -11.05 -9.01
C PHE A 210 -24.89 -11.43 -10.46
N THR A 211 -25.88 -11.30 -11.34
CA THR A 211 -25.76 -11.68 -12.76
C THR A 211 -24.62 -10.93 -13.44
N HIS A 212 -24.50 -9.63 -13.15
CA HIS A 212 -23.48 -8.76 -13.71
C HIS A 212 -22.46 -8.32 -12.64
N ASP A 213 -21.90 -9.29 -11.90
CA ASP A 213 -20.98 -9.04 -10.76
C ASP A 213 -19.86 -8.03 -11.07
N ARG A 214 -19.19 -8.18 -12.22
CA ARG A 214 -18.11 -7.27 -12.65
C ARG A 214 -18.60 -5.85 -12.90
N LEU A 215 -19.70 -5.68 -13.65
CA LEU A 215 -20.32 -4.37 -13.90
C LEU A 215 -20.74 -3.71 -12.58
N ARG A 216 -21.37 -4.50 -11.71
CA ARG A 216 -21.77 -4.08 -10.37
C ARG A 216 -20.58 -3.62 -9.54
N LYS A 217 -19.46 -4.36 -9.53
CA LYS A 217 -18.25 -3.98 -8.78
C LYS A 217 -17.66 -2.64 -9.27
N ALA A 218 -17.61 -2.43 -10.58
CA ALA A 218 -17.18 -1.16 -11.17
C ALA A 218 -18.09 0.00 -10.73
N TYR A 219 -19.41 -0.16 -10.84
CA TYR A 219 -20.35 0.89 -10.46
C TYR A 219 -20.28 1.19 -8.96
N ARG A 220 -20.32 0.14 -8.11
CA ARG A 220 -20.26 0.29 -6.65
C ARG A 220 -18.94 0.87 -6.16
N LEU A 221 -17.85 0.72 -6.90
CA LEU A 221 -16.61 1.45 -6.62
C LEU A 221 -16.82 2.95 -6.81
N LEU A 222 -17.27 3.38 -7.99
CA LEU A 222 -17.48 4.80 -8.30
C LEU A 222 -18.51 5.44 -7.38
N GLU A 223 -19.65 4.78 -7.16
CA GLU A 223 -20.72 5.24 -6.27
C GLU A 223 -20.20 5.48 -4.85
N ARG A 224 -19.49 4.51 -4.27
CA ARG A 224 -18.94 4.64 -2.91
C ARG A 224 -17.94 5.78 -2.79
N LEU A 225 -17.05 5.94 -3.77
CA LEU A 225 -16.05 6.99 -3.74
C LEU A 225 -16.66 8.38 -3.94
N SER A 226 -17.73 8.47 -4.73
CA SER A 226 -18.54 9.67 -4.92
C SER A 226 -19.25 10.05 -3.62
N GLN A 227 -19.91 9.10 -2.97
CA GLN A 227 -20.61 9.29 -1.68
C GLN A 227 -19.63 9.67 -0.56
N ALA A 228 -18.43 9.10 -0.55
CA ALA A 228 -17.39 9.48 0.39
C ALA A 228 -16.75 10.84 0.09
N GLY A 229 -17.13 11.51 -1.00
CA GLY A 229 -16.58 12.81 -1.40
C GLY A 229 -15.08 12.78 -1.72
N SER A 230 -14.53 11.61 -2.07
CA SER A 230 -13.06 11.39 -2.14
C SER A 230 -12.48 11.40 -3.55
N LEU A 231 -13.31 11.59 -4.59
CA LEU A 231 -12.85 11.64 -5.98
C LEU A 231 -12.31 13.02 -6.38
N PHE A 232 -12.90 14.08 -5.85
CA PHE A 232 -12.68 15.46 -6.31
C PHE A 232 -12.30 16.39 -5.15
N THR A 233 -11.69 15.85 -4.10
CA THR A 233 -11.22 16.63 -2.95
C THR A 233 -10.26 17.72 -3.37
N TYR A 234 -9.40 17.47 -4.37
CA TYR A 234 -8.49 18.46 -4.94
C TYR A 234 -9.14 19.67 -5.61
N LEU A 235 -10.46 19.62 -5.87
CA LEU A 235 -11.21 20.71 -6.51
C LEU A 235 -12.06 21.50 -5.52
N ARG A 236 -12.05 21.16 -4.23
CA ARG A 236 -12.90 21.85 -3.26
C ARG A 236 -12.37 23.25 -2.98
N THR A 237 -13.31 24.17 -2.73
CA THR A 237 -13.02 25.60 -2.56
C THR A 237 -12.12 25.86 -1.36
N GLU A 238 -12.24 25.08 -0.28
CA GLU A 238 -11.39 25.21 0.92
C GLU A 238 -9.90 24.91 0.68
N PHE A 239 -9.55 24.28 -0.45
CA PHE A 239 -8.15 23.96 -0.81
C PHE A 239 -7.62 24.77 -1.99
N THR A 240 -8.35 25.83 -2.38
CA THR A 240 -7.91 26.74 -3.45
C THR A 240 -6.54 27.33 -3.10
N GLY A 241 -5.57 27.20 -4.02
CA GLY A 241 -4.20 27.70 -3.84
C GLY A 241 -3.21 26.70 -3.24
N LEU A 242 -3.64 25.51 -2.79
CA LEU A 242 -2.77 24.51 -2.15
C LEU A 242 -2.17 23.45 -3.11
N ASP A 243 -2.42 23.55 -4.42
CA ASP A 243 -1.98 22.57 -5.45
C ASP A 243 -2.20 21.09 -5.06
N ILE A 244 -3.40 20.78 -4.56
CA ILE A 244 -3.74 19.42 -4.14
C ILE A 244 -3.72 18.47 -5.34
N ALA A 245 -2.98 17.37 -5.23
CA ALA A 245 -2.83 16.41 -6.30
C ALA A 245 -4.06 15.48 -6.42
N ALA A 246 -4.55 15.27 -7.64
CA ALA A 246 -5.59 14.29 -7.93
C ALA A 246 -5.08 12.82 -7.95
N THR A 247 -3.76 12.62 -7.93
CA THR A 247 -3.12 11.31 -8.14
C THR A 247 -1.90 11.11 -7.23
N THR A 248 -1.54 9.84 -7.02
CA THR A 248 -0.32 9.39 -6.33
C THR A 248 0.89 9.33 -7.28
N ASN A 249 0.94 10.13 -8.35
CA ASN A 249 2.01 10.00 -9.36
C ASN A 249 3.40 10.33 -8.81
N ARG A 250 3.50 11.27 -7.86
CA ARG A 250 4.78 11.67 -7.25
C ARG A 250 5.42 10.49 -6.51
N ILE A 251 4.60 9.66 -5.86
CA ILE A 251 5.06 8.45 -5.16
C ILE A 251 5.15 7.21 -6.07
N GLU A 252 4.12 6.88 -6.87
CA GLU A 252 4.09 5.65 -7.71
C GLU A 252 5.09 5.74 -8.88
N GLY A 253 5.11 6.90 -9.55
CA GLY A 253 5.93 7.18 -10.73
C GLY A 253 7.28 7.83 -10.43
N GLY A 254 7.39 8.52 -9.29
CA GLY A 254 8.66 9.05 -8.78
C GLY A 254 9.37 8.02 -7.90
N THR A 255 9.15 8.11 -6.58
CA THR A 255 9.84 7.31 -5.57
C THR A 255 9.82 5.79 -5.86
N ASN A 256 8.63 5.20 -6.04
CA ASN A 256 8.47 3.76 -6.23
C ASN A 256 9.12 3.26 -7.53
N ALA A 257 9.15 4.08 -8.59
CA ALA A 257 9.83 3.72 -9.84
C ALA A 257 11.35 3.63 -9.65
N GLN A 258 11.94 4.56 -8.91
CA GLN A 258 13.37 4.58 -8.59
C GLN A 258 13.78 3.43 -7.66
N LEU A 259 12.96 3.14 -6.64
CA LEU A 259 13.17 1.95 -5.79
C LEU A 259 13.19 0.66 -6.62
N ARG A 260 12.23 0.51 -7.56
CA ARG A 260 12.23 -0.64 -8.48
C ARG A 260 13.45 -0.66 -9.38
N LEU A 261 14.05 0.49 -9.74
CA LEU A 261 15.26 0.55 -10.55
C LEU A 261 16.48 0.06 -9.75
N ILE A 262 16.65 0.53 -8.52
CA ILE A 262 17.73 0.09 -7.60
C ILE A 262 17.68 -1.42 -7.39
N LEU A 263 16.50 -1.98 -7.07
CA LEU A 263 16.33 -3.41 -6.89
C LEU A 263 16.62 -4.21 -8.18
N ARG A 264 16.33 -3.63 -9.35
CA ARG A 264 16.62 -4.25 -10.65
C ARG A 264 18.10 -4.18 -11.02
N ALA A 265 18.80 -3.12 -10.64
CA ALA A 265 20.24 -2.97 -10.86
C ALA A 265 21.05 -3.94 -9.97
N HIS A 266 20.59 -4.17 -8.75
CA HIS A 266 21.27 -4.99 -7.74
C HIS A 266 20.54 -6.33 -7.49
N ARG A 267 20.31 -7.10 -8.56
CA ARG A 267 19.66 -8.43 -8.43
C ARG A 267 20.52 -9.36 -7.59
N GLY A 268 19.87 -10.19 -6.77
CA GLY A 268 20.53 -11.18 -5.90
C GLY A 268 20.92 -10.64 -4.52
N MET A 269 20.59 -9.39 -4.18
CA MET A 269 20.66 -8.93 -2.79
C MET A 269 19.73 -9.77 -1.89
N SER A 270 20.21 -10.07 -0.68
CA SER A 270 19.36 -10.60 0.38
C SER A 270 18.24 -9.62 0.70
N GLU A 271 17.15 -10.11 1.29
CA GLU A 271 16.01 -9.28 1.67
C GLU A 271 16.42 -8.11 2.60
N GLU A 272 17.28 -8.38 3.59
CA GLU A 272 17.79 -7.34 4.49
C GLU A 272 18.59 -6.26 3.75
N HIS A 273 19.39 -6.63 2.75
CA HIS A 273 20.09 -5.66 1.90
C HIS A 273 19.15 -4.90 0.98
N GLN A 274 18.07 -5.53 0.48
CA GLN A 274 17.04 -4.83 -0.29
C GLN A 274 16.32 -3.78 0.57
N LYS A 275 15.94 -4.13 1.80
CA LYS A 275 15.35 -3.19 2.76
C LYS A 275 16.29 -2.02 3.03
N ARG A 276 17.56 -2.31 3.31
CA ARG A 276 18.58 -1.29 3.57
C ARG A 276 18.85 -0.38 2.37
N ALA A 277 18.82 -0.91 1.15
CA ALA A 277 18.94 -0.12 -0.07
C ALA A 277 17.79 0.88 -0.21
N ILE A 278 16.57 0.43 0.07
CA ILE A 278 15.37 1.27 0.04
C ILE A 278 15.43 2.34 1.14
N GLU A 279 15.79 1.96 2.36
CA GLU A 279 15.95 2.89 3.49
C GLU A 279 16.95 4.01 3.17
N TRP A 280 18.10 3.68 2.57
CA TRP A 280 19.07 4.68 2.14
C TRP A 280 18.54 5.61 1.05
N TYR A 281 17.85 5.06 0.05
CA TYR A 281 17.23 5.89 -0.98
C TYR A 281 16.20 6.85 -0.36
N LEU A 282 15.28 6.33 0.43
CA LEU A 282 14.22 7.10 1.07
C LEU A 282 14.78 8.19 2.00
N TYR A 283 15.79 7.86 2.80
CA TYR A 283 16.47 8.82 3.67
C TYR A 283 17.11 9.96 2.88
N LEU A 284 17.87 9.67 1.82
CA LEU A 284 18.55 10.69 1.02
C LEU A 284 17.59 11.55 0.18
N HIS A 285 16.34 11.11 0.01
CA HIS A 285 15.27 11.88 -0.63
C HIS A 285 14.30 12.50 0.39
N SER A 286 14.67 12.52 1.69
CA SER A 286 14.00 13.39 2.67
C SER A 286 14.37 14.85 2.45
N GLU A 287 13.68 15.76 3.13
CA GLU A 287 13.84 17.20 2.94
C GLU A 287 15.24 17.70 3.33
N THR A 288 15.70 17.32 4.53
CA THR A 288 17.01 17.72 5.07
C THR A 288 17.75 16.53 5.66
N PRO A 289 18.24 15.57 4.85
CA PRO A 289 19.00 14.45 5.37
C PRO A 289 20.34 14.92 5.95
N ASP A 290 20.68 14.48 7.16
CA ASP A 290 22.04 14.62 7.67
C ASP A 290 23.01 13.90 6.72
N GLN A 291 24.23 14.43 6.63
CA GLN A 291 25.28 13.79 5.84
C GLN A 291 25.47 12.34 6.29
N PRO A 292 25.47 11.34 5.40
CA PRO A 292 25.55 9.93 5.79
C PRO A 292 26.70 9.59 6.74
N ALA A 293 27.81 10.33 6.64
CA ALA A 293 28.97 10.18 7.51
C ALA A 293 28.66 10.44 9.00
N GLN A 294 27.66 11.27 9.31
CA GLN A 294 27.23 11.56 10.69
C GLN A 294 26.46 10.39 11.32
N LEU A 295 25.94 9.46 10.50
CA LEU A 295 25.24 8.26 10.98
C LEU A 295 26.20 7.12 11.35
N ILE A 296 27.51 7.30 11.14
CA ILE A 296 28.53 6.31 11.46
C ILE A 296 28.69 6.24 12.99
N ARG A 297 28.51 5.03 13.53
CA ARG A 297 28.72 4.73 14.95
C ARG A 297 29.69 3.56 15.14
N PRO A 298 30.50 3.54 16.21
CA PRO A 298 31.50 2.49 16.44
C PRO A 298 30.96 1.06 16.40
N GLU A 299 29.73 0.85 16.85
CA GLU A 299 29.10 -0.47 16.94
C GLU A 299 28.86 -1.10 15.56
N GLN A 300 28.76 -0.27 14.50
CA GLN A 300 28.44 -0.75 13.16
C GLN A 300 29.63 -1.41 12.46
N TYR A 301 30.86 -1.03 12.82
CA TYR A 301 32.10 -1.54 12.20
C TYR A 301 33.03 -2.25 13.19
N THR A 302 32.65 -2.35 14.46
CA THR A 302 33.33 -3.19 15.44
C THR A 302 32.73 -4.59 15.38
N PRO A 303 33.53 -5.66 15.16
CA PRO A 303 33.01 -7.02 15.19
C PRO A 303 32.40 -7.31 16.56
N HIS A 304 31.12 -7.65 16.62
CA HIS A 304 30.55 -8.23 17.84
C HIS A 304 31.30 -9.55 18.13
N ALA A 305 31.81 -9.70 19.36
CA ALA A 305 32.34 -10.98 19.81
C ALA A 305 31.26 -12.04 19.62
N ARG A 306 31.57 -13.12 18.89
CA ARG A 306 30.66 -14.26 18.71
C ARG A 306 30.26 -14.75 20.10
N ARG A 307 28.96 -14.68 20.44
CA ARG A 307 28.42 -15.41 21.61
C ARG A 307 28.80 -16.89 21.43
N PRO A 308 29.38 -17.56 22.45
CA PRO A 308 29.69 -18.97 22.36
C PRO A 308 28.42 -19.75 22.02
N LYS A 309 28.53 -20.65 21.04
CA LYS A 309 27.46 -21.55 20.66
C LYS A 309 27.12 -22.41 21.89
N PRO A 310 25.85 -22.48 22.36
CA PRO A 310 25.52 -23.40 23.44
C PRO A 310 25.85 -24.84 23.00
N PRO A 311 26.36 -25.68 23.91
CA PRO A 311 26.75 -27.05 23.57
C PRO A 311 25.53 -27.81 23.01
N SER A 312 25.75 -28.49 21.89
CA SER A 312 24.73 -29.34 21.27
C SER A 312 24.38 -30.47 22.22
N SER A 313 23.15 -30.50 22.72
CA SER A 313 22.61 -31.69 23.39
C SER A 313 22.44 -32.80 22.35
N SER A 314 23.28 -33.82 22.46
CA SER A 314 23.10 -35.10 21.79
C SER A 314 21.75 -35.70 22.20
N HIS A 315 20.81 -35.79 21.26
CA HIS A 315 19.61 -36.59 21.43
C HIS A 315 20.00 -38.07 21.42
N THR A 316 20.00 -38.70 22.59
CA THR A 316 19.81 -40.14 22.75
C THR A 316 18.31 -40.40 22.87
N ASP A 317 17.77 -41.15 21.90
CA ASP A 317 16.42 -41.72 21.85
C ASP A 317 16.36 -42.92 22.82
N PRO A 318 15.33 -43.03 23.68
CA PRO A 318 14.92 -44.34 24.16
C PRO A 318 13.43 -44.59 23.91
N ARG A 319 13.17 -45.30 22.81
CA ARG A 319 12.10 -46.30 22.73
C ARG A 319 12.30 -47.38 23.80
N ASN A 320 11.49 -47.34 24.86
CA ASN A 320 10.84 -48.50 25.51
C ASN A 320 10.43 -48.14 26.94
N THR A 321 9.15 -47.97 27.20
CA THR A 321 8.45 -48.73 28.25
C THR A 321 6.94 -48.48 28.17
N ALA A 322 6.20 -49.58 28.06
CA ALA A 322 4.76 -49.62 28.07
C ALA A 322 4.24 -49.65 29.52
N THR A 323 3.19 -48.89 29.82
CA THR A 323 2.17 -49.29 30.81
C THR A 323 0.84 -48.57 30.53
N GLN A 324 -0.25 -49.32 30.63
CA GLN A 324 -1.63 -48.99 30.24
C GLN A 324 -2.42 -48.15 31.28
N PRO A 325 -3.65 -47.67 30.97
CA PRO A 325 -4.18 -46.36 31.38
C PRO A 325 -5.29 -46.42 32.46
N PRO A 326 -5.86 -45.26 32.84
CA PRO A 326 -7.30 -45.22 33.12
C PRO A 326 -8.08 -44.07 32.44
N GLN A 327 -9.17 -44.49 31.80
CA GLN A 327 -10.55 -43.98 31.76
C GLN A 327 -10.88 -42.50 31.43
N ARG A 328 -11.76 -42.41 30.43
CA ARG A 328 -12.51 -41.26 29.91
C ARG A 328 -13.46 -40.63 30.94
N LYS A 329 -13.58 -39.29 30.91
CA LYS A 329 -14.86 -38.60 31.06
C LYS A 329 -15.03 -37.55 29.96
N ALA A 330 -16.17 -37.62 29.29
CA ALA A 330 -16.61 -36.75 28.22
C ALA A 330 -17.26 -35.48 28.78
N SER A 331 -17.02 -34.34 28.14
CA SER A 331 -17.92 -33.18 28.19
C SER A 331 -17.82 -32.42 26.86
N GLY A 332 -19.00 -32.25 26.21
CA GLY A 332 -19.16 -31.72 24.86
C GLY A 332 -19.13 -30.19 24.76
N PRO A 333 -19.25 -29.65 23.53
CA PRO A 333 -18.89 -28.28 23.21
C PRO A 333 -20.02 -27.27 23.46
N GLN A 334 -19.70 -26.14 24.09
CA GLN A 334 -20.59 -24.98 24.15
C GLN A 334 -20.45 -24.11 22.89
N ARG A 335 -21.54 -24.03 22.13
CA ARG A 335 -21.78 -23.06 21.04
C ARG A 335 -22.01 -21.67 21.64
N LEU A 336 -21.24 -20.67 21.21
CA LEU A 336 -21.65 -19.26 21.33
C LEU A 336 -22.33 -18.78 20.04
N GLY A 337 -23.50 -18.18 20.22
CA GLY A 337 -24.46 -17.81 19.19
C GLY A 337 -24.04 -16.61 18.35
N ARG A 338 -24.51 -16.64 17.10
CA ARG A 338 -24.51 -15.54 16.13
C ARG A 338 -25.55 -14.49 16.55
N THR A 339 -25.13 -13.24 16.65
CA THR A 339 -26.03 -12.08 16.61
C THR A 339 -26.15 -11.57 15.18
N HIS A 340 -27.38 -11.56 14.68
CA HIS A 340 -27.80 -10.93 13.44
C HIS A 340 -27.94 -9.42 13.67
N VAL A 341 -27.28 -8.59 12.86
CA VAL A 341 -27.59 -7.17 12.73
C VAL A 341 -28.23 -6.94 11.36
N THR A 342 -29.52 -6.65 11.39
CA THR A 342 -30.33 -6.21 10.25
C THR A 342 -29.94 -4.77 9.88
N ARG A 343 -29.67 -4.53 8.59
CA ARG A 343 -29.37 -3.18 8.07
C ARG A 343 -30.66 -2.62 7.46
N ALA A 344 -31.24 -1.62 8.12
CA ALA A 344 -32.31 -0.79 7.57
C ALA A 344 -31.77 0.02 6.38
N GLY A 345 -32.55 0.07 5.29
CA GLY A 345 -32.25 0.92 4.14
C GLY A 345 -32.75 2.33 4.38
N PHE A 346 -32.16 3.33 3.72
CA PHE A 346 -32.81 4.63 3.49
C PHE A 346 -32.20 5.39 2.29
N THR A 347 -33.15 6.02 1.58
CA THR A 347 -33.22 7.26 0.78
C THR A 347 -32.00 7.95 0.14
N HIS A 348 -32.30 8.45 -1.06
CA HIS A 348 -31.57 9.37 -1.92
C HIS A 348 -31.01 10.61 -1.21
N VAL A 349 -29.77 10.98 -1.54
CA VAL A 349 -29.21 12.31 -1.25
C VAL A 349 -29.27 13.13 -2.54
N LEU A 350 -30.19 14.09 -2.56
CA LEU A 350 -30.10 15.30 -3.36
C LEU A 350 -29.27 16.34 -2.59
N SER A 351 -28.83 17.37 -3.32
CA SER A 351 -28.10 18.58 -2.90
C SER A 351 -26.60 18.43 -2.57
N TYR A 352 -25.80 18.52 -3.62
CA TYR A 352 -24.50 19.18 -3.60
C TYR A 352 -24.79 20.68 -3.85
N ASN A 353 -24.50 21.55 -2.88
CA ASN A 353 -24.55 23.01 -3.08
C ASN A 353 -23.13 23.50 -3.43
N PRO A 354 -23.02 24.50 -4.33
CA PRO A 354 -21.79 24.86 -5.05
C PRO A 354 -20.67 25.42 -4.19
#